data_AF-A0A9J6GDA1-F1
#
_entry.id   AF-A0A9J6GDA1-F1
#
_cell.length_a   1.000
_cell.length_b   1.000
_cell.length_c   1.000
_cell.angle_alpha   90.00
_cell.angle_beta   90.00
_cell.angle_gamma   90.00
#
_symmetry.space_group_name_H-M   'P 1'
#
loop_
_entity.id
_entity.type
_entity.pdbx_description
1 polymer ?
#
loop_
_entity_poly.entity_id
_entity_poly.type
_entity_poly.pdbx_seq_one_letter_code
_entity_poly.pdbx_strand_id
1 'polypeptide(L)'
;MLPVVVVHGGAGKVSQQLLEEKMVALRAAVDAGYALFEEGGTAVDAVEAAVRVMENHAAFNAGHGSSLTIEGTVEMDALIMEGTQMKAGAVAAVSRVWNPVTLARKVMEKTEHVLLVGPGPVSFARKPTRTFCVYFLQCCPEECYETVCSFFSFLCVISARPGKRMHQNQSIKAEERLKPLETVIKTNYNNTKKRSDKPHTRTIAFCIVELKDVTIPPEHDTVGAVAVDAKGRLACATSTGGLTGQRCGRVGDSPMIGAGGLADDAVCAISTTGHGEAIARSCLAQDIAHRLQAGVPPVEAVEQALERMRQKTQGGCGGAIVVTPSGVVATATSTEMMPWACRNPRGYRCGSRPQDRPSDDYQKQ
;
A
#
# COMPACT_ATOMS: atom_id res chain seq x y z
N MET A 1 16.39 24.19 -5.42
CA MET A 1 16.83 22.81 -5.73
C MET A 1 15.92 22.21 -6.78
N LEU A 2 16.33 21.13 -7.44
CA LEU A 2 15.47 20.44 -8.40
C LEU A 2 14.41 19.65 -7.63
N PRO A 3 13.11 19.91 -7.83
CA PRO A 3 12.08 19.17 -7.14
C PRO A 3 12.08 17.71 -7.57
N VAL A 4 11.75 16.80 -6.65
CA VAL A 4 11.72 15.36 -6.92
C VAL A 4 10.47 14.75 -6.30
N VAL A 5 9.80 13.87 -7.04
CA VAL A 5 8.76 12.98 -6.52
C VAL A 5 9.21 11.54 -6.73
N VAL A 6 9.07 10.71 -5.70
CA VAL A 6 9.34 9.27 -5.74
C VAL A 6 8.11 8.54 -5.19
N VAL A 7 7.75 7.41 -5.79
CA VAL A 7 6.64 6.55 -5.35
C VAL A 7 7.07 5.09 -5.29
N HIS A 8 6.39 4.30 -4.45
CA HIS A 8 6.44 2.84 -4.50
C HIS A 8 5.05 2.22 -4.60
N GLY A 9 4.98 1.09 -5.29
CA GLY A 9 3.78 0.30 -5.50
C GLY A 9 3.61 -0.87 -4.54
N GLY A 10 4.51 -1.01 -3.56
CA GLY A 10 4.56 -2.06 -2.54
C GLY A 10 5.71 -3.05 -2.74
N ALA A 11 6.10 -3.75 -1.66
CA ALA A 11 7.25 -4.66 -1.65
C ALA A 11 6.79 -6.09 -1.41
N GLY A 12 7.09 -6.98 -2.36
CA GLY A 12 6.64 -8.37 -2.30
C GLY A 12 6.89 -9.11 -3.60
N LYS A 13 6.09 -10.14 -3.85
CA LYS A 13 6.10 -10.89 -5.10
C LYS A 13 4.90 -10.48 -5.94
N VAL A 14 5.15 -10.03 -7.16
CA VAL A 14 4.12 -9.56 -8.10
C VAL A 14 4.22 -10.37 -9.38
N SER A 15 3.08 -10.72 -10.00
CA SER A 15 3.08 -11.35 -11.33
C SER A 15 3.57 -10.36 -12.38
N GLN A 16 4.11 -10.87 -13.50
CA GLN A 16 4.62 -9.99 -14.56
C GLN A 16 3.53 -9.07 -15.13
N GLN A 17 2.31 -9.58 -15.30
CA GLN A 17 1.16 -8.80 -15.79
C GLN A 17 0.77 -7.68 -14.83
N LEU A 18 0.61 -8.00 -13.53
CA LEU A 18 0.27 -7.00 -12.52
C LEU A 18 1.41 -5.99 -12.32
N LEU A 19 2.66 -6.42 -12.50
CA LEU A 19 3.81 -5.53 -12.48
C LEU A 19 3.73 -4.51 -13.61
N GLU A 20 3.46 -4.92 -14.84
CA GLU A 20 3.32 -4.00 -15.99
C GLU A 20 2.22 -2.95 -15.77
N GLU A 21 1.06 -3.38 -15.27
CA GLU A 21 -0.03 -2.48 -14.89
C GLU A 21 0.37 -1.50 -13.79
N LYS A 22 1.02 -1.99 -12.72
CA LYS A 22 1.57 -1.14 -11.66
C LYS A 22 2.56 -0.12 -12.21
N MET A 23 3.47 -0.49 -13.12
CA MET A 23 4.46 0.44 -13.67
C MET A 23 3.82 1.58 -14.45
N VAL A 24 2.74 1.32 -15.20
CA VAL A 24 1.96 2.36 -15.90
C VAL A 24 1.32 3.31 -14.88
N ALA A 25 0.70 2.76 -13.84
CA ALA A 25 0.04 3.57 -12.82
C ALA A 25 1.03 4.35 -11.93
N LEU A 26 2.21 3.80 -11.63
CA LEU A 26 3.28 4.51 -10.92
C LEU A 26 3.81 5.69 -11.73
N ARG A 27 3.90 5.57 -13.05
CA ARG A 27 4.22 6.70 -13.93
C ARG A 27 3.16 7.79 -13.83
N ALA A 28 1.89 7.44 -13.91
CA ALA A 28 0.80 8.39 -13.73
C ALA A 28 0.84 9.07 -12.34
N ALA A 29 1.21 8.33 -11.29
CA ALA A 29 1.31 8.85 -9.94
C ALA A 29 2.44 9.89 -9.79
N VAL A 30 3.66 9.61 -10.29
CA VAL A 30 4.73 10.61 -10.25
C VAL A 30 4.46 11.81 -11.15
N ASP A 31 3.79 11.60 -12.29
CA ASP A 31 3.42 12.68 -13.21
C ASP A 31 2.40 13.62 -12.55
N ALA A 32 1.39 13.07 -11.87
CA ALA A 32 0.39 13.84 -11.13
C ALA A 32 1.02 14.63 -9.96
N GLY A 33 1.90 14.01 -9.19
CA GLY A 33 2.60 14.69 -8.10
C GLY A 33 3.55 15.78 -8.62
N TYR A 34 4.28 15.50 -9.70
CA TYR A 34 5.27 16.42 -10.24
C TYR A 34 4.65 17.63 -10.94
N ALA A 35 3.52 17.46 -11.63
CA ALA A 35 2.78 18.57 -12.27
C ALA A 35 2.44 19.68 -11.26
N LEU A 36 2.15 19.34 -10.01
CA LEU A 36 1.85 20.33 -8.97
C LEU A 36 3.05 21.23 -8.65
N PHE A 37 4.29 20.78 -8.84
CA PHE A 37 5.45 21.64 -8.69
C PHE A 37 5.53 22.70 -9.79
N GLU A 38 5.06 22.40 -11.00
CA GLU A 38 5.00 23.35 -12.12
C GLU A 38 3.96 24.45 -11.85
N GLU A 39 2.95 24.15 -11.04
CA GLU A 39 1.89 25.06 -10.58
C GLU A 39 2.25 25.82 -9.29
N GLY A 40 3.44 25.60 -8.72
CA GLY A 40 3.88 26.24 -7.47
C GLY A 40 3.36 25.57 -6.19
N GLY A 41 2.87 24.34 -6.29
CA GLY A 41 2.45 23.49 -5.18
C GLY A 41 3.59 23.06 -4.26
N THR A 42 3.22 22.50 -3.11
CA THR A 42 4.14 22.06 -2.05
C THR A 42 4.49 20.58 -2.17
N ALA A 43 5.52 20.13 -1.45
CA ALA A 43 5.84 18.70 -1.35
C ALA A 43 4.66 17.87 -0.81
N VAL A 44 3.87 18.44 0.12
CA VAL A 44 2.65 17.81 0.66
C VAL A 44 1.60 17.60 -0.43
N ASP A 45 1.38 18.61 -1.29
CA ASP A 45 0.44 18.50 -2.41
C ASP A 45 0.88 17.40 -3.40
N ALA A 46 2.18 17.35 -3.70
CA ALA A 46 2.75 16.35 -4.60
C ALA A 46 2.59 14.92 -4.10
N VAL A 47 2.91 14.64 -2.83
CA VAL A 47 2.79 13.28 -2.26
C VAL A 47 1.33 12.86 -2.10
N GLU A 48 0.43 13.78 -1.74
CA GLU A 48 -1.01 13.49 -1.68
C GLU A 48 -1.55 13.12 -3.06
N ALA A 49 -1.25 13.91 -4.09
CA ALA A 49 -1.72 13.65 -5.45
C ALA A 49 -1.20 12.31 -5.99
N ALA A 50 0.07 12.00 -5.78
CA ALA A 50 0.67 10.74 -6.19
C ALA A 50 0.00 9.54 -5.49
N VAL A 51 -0.21 9.61 -4.17
CA VAL A 51 -0.88 8.52 -3.43
C VAL A 51 -2.34 8.39 -3.83
N ARG A 52 -3.06 9.48 -4.08
CA ARG A 52 -4.45 9.44 -4.58
C ARG A 52 -4.58 8.71 -5.92
N VAL A 53 -3.62 8.88 -6.83
CA VAL A 53 -3.61 8.12 -8.09
C VAL A 53 -3.54 6.62 -7.81
N MET A 54 -2.67 6.20 -6.90
CA MET A 54 -2.50 4.79 -6.53
C MET A 54 -3.71 4.25 -5.75
N GLU A 55 -4.28 5.01 -4.81
CA GLU A 55 -5.52 4.64 -4.10
C GLU A 55 -6.71 4.47 -5.06
N ASN A 56 -6.77 5.26 -6.13
CA ASN A 56 -7.84 5.18 -7.13
C ASN A 56 -7.71 3.99 -8.09
N HIS A 57 -6.60 3.25 -8.02
CA HIS A 57 -6.25 2.23 -9.01
C HIS A 57 -6.32 0.82 -8.41
N ALA A 58 -7.06 -0.08 -9.06
CA ALA A 58 -7.36 -1.42 -8.53
C ALA A 58 -6.13 -2.31 -8.31
N ALA A 59 -5.07 -2.11 -9.11
CA ALA A 59 -3.81 -2.85 -8.99
C ALA A 59 -3.02 -2.60 -7.69
N PHE A 60 -3.45 -1.69 -6.81
CA PHE A 60 -2.77 -1.42 -5.54
C PHE A 60 -3.67 -1.73 -4.34
N ASN A 61 -3.08 -2.30 -3.30
CA ASN A 61 -3.73 -2.50 -2.01
C ASN A 61 -3.81 -1.20 -1.20
N ALA A 62 -4.56 -0.23 -1.71
CA ALA A 62 -4.94 1.00 -1.06
C ALA A 62 -6.20 1.55 -1.74
N GLY A 63 -7.08 2.24 -0.99
CA GLY A 63 -8.31 2.78 -1.56
C GLY A 63 -9.15 1.70 -2.25
N HIS A 64 -9.28 1.80 -3.58
CA HIS A 64 -10.09 0.92 -4.42
C HIS A 64 -9.73 -0.56 -4.31
N GLY A 65 -8.43 -0.88 -4.38
CA GLY A 65 -7.93 -2.25 -4.46
C GLY A 65 -7.62 -2.87 -3.11
N SER A 66 -8.09 -2.25 -2.01
CA SER A 66 -7.77 -2.68 -0.65
C SER A 66 -8.13 -4.14 -0.37
N SER A 67 -7.24 -4.81 0.34
CA SER A 67 -7.43 -6.15 0.90
C SER A 67 -8.62 -6.20 1.86
N LEU A 68 -9.16 -7.41 2.01
CA LEU A 68 -10.33 -7.65 2.86
C LEU A 68 -9.91 -8.20 4.23
N THR A 69 -10.58 -7.75 5.29
CA THR A 69 -10.47 -8.31 6.64
C THR A 69 -11.05 -9.73 6.71
N ILE A 70 -10.90 -10.40 7.86
CA ILE A 70 -11.51 -11.72 8.15
C ILE A 70 -13.05 -11.71 8.03
N GLU A 71 -13.68 -10.54 8.14
CA GLU A 71 -15.12 -10.35 7.97
C GLU A 71 -15.52 -9.98 6.54
N GLY A 72 -14.57 -9.92 5.60
CA GLY A 72 -14.83 -9.53 4.22
C GLY A 72 -15.08 -8.03 4.05
N THR A 73 -14.67 -7.20 5.02
CA THR A 73 -14.80 -5.74 4.97
C THR A 73 -13.48 -5.08 4.57
N VAL A 74 -13.51 -3.82 4.14
CA VAL A 74 -12.32 -3.01 3.87
C VAL A 74 -12.05 -2.09 5.05
N GLU A 75 -10.82 -2.15 5.57
CA GLU A 75 -10.29 -1.23 6.57
C GLU A 75 -8.94 -0.71 6.08
N MET A 76 -8.79 0.61 6.02
CA MET A 76 -7.63 1.26 5.44
C MET A 76 -6.89 2.11 6.47
N ASP A 77 -5.58 2.22 6.27
CA ASP A 77 -4.69 3.04 7.06
C ASP A 77 -3.93 4.02 6.14
N ALA A 78 -3.69 5.24 6.59
CA ALA A 78 -2.85 6.20 5.86
C ALA A 78 -2.19 7.24 6.77
N LEU A 79 -1.05 7.77 6.31
CA LEU A 79 -0.26 8.84 6.91
C LEU A 79 0.10 9.87 5.84
N ILE A 80 0.16 11.14 6.23
CA ILE A 80 0.85 12.20 5.51
C ILE A 80 1.61 13.08 6.50
N MET A 81 2.82 13.51 6.15
CA MET A 81 3.68 14.30 7.00
C MET A 81 4.47 15.35 6.20
N GLU A 82 4.60 16.56 6.75
CA GLU A 82 5.46 17.63 6.23
C GLU A 82 6.68 17.83 7.12
N GLY A 83 7.84 18.07 6.51
CA GLY A 83 9.12 18.07 7.19
C GLY A 83 9.52 19.38 7.86
N THR A 84 8.84 20.51 7.59
CA THR A 84 9.28 21.83 8.09
C THR A 84 8.96 22.01 9.56
N GLN A 85 7.71 21.71 9.97
CA GLN A 85 7.27 21.77 11.36
C GLN A 85 6.92 20.39 11.91
N MET A 86 7.22 19.32 11.16
CA MET A 86 6.88 17.95 11.50
C MET A 86 5.38 17.74 11.67
N LYS A 87 4.53 18.57 11.05
CA LYS A 87 3.07 18.36 11.10
C LYS A 87 2.74 17.06 10.39
N ALA A 88 1.86 16.29 11.00
CA ALA A 88 1.45 15.01 10.49
C ALA A 88 -0.03 14.80 10.73
N GLY A 89 -0.64 14.01 9.85
CA GLY A 89 -1.99 13.52 10.01
C GLY A 89 -2.05 12.08 9.56
N ALA A 90 -2.78 11.27 10.31
CA ALA A 90 -2.90 9.85 10.09
C ALA A 90 -4.30 9.38 10.43
N VAL A 91 -4.72 8.32 9.72
CA VAL A 91 -5.95 7.61 9.99
C VAL A 91 -5.71 6.11 9.97
N ALA A 92 -6.40 5.38 10.84
CA ALA A 92 -6.29 3.93 10.90
C ALA A 92 -7.66 3.25 11.04
N ALA A 93 -7.76 2.03 10.51
CA ALA A 93 -8.98 1.22 10.48
C ALA A 93 -10.21 2.01 9.97
N VAL A 94 -10.00 2.89 8.98
CA VAL A 94 -11.10 3.67 8.39
C VAL A 94 -11.76 2.89 7.26
N SER A 95 -13.06 3.09 7.12
CA SER A 95 -13.85 2.48 6.04
C SER A 95 -14.75 3.54 5.40
N ARG A 96 -15.31 3.23 4.22
CA ARG A 96 -16.23 4.12 3.47
C ARG A 96 -15.61 5.46 3.07
N VAL A 97 -14.30 5.47 2.83
CA VAL A 97 -13.52 6.62 2.38
C VAL A 97 -12.82 6.22 1.09
N TRP A 98 -12.90 7.05 0.05
CA TRP A 98 -12.23 6.76 -1.22
C TRP A 98 -10.71 6.94 -1.08
N ASN A 99 -10.29 8.08 -0.51
CA ASN A 99 -8.88 8.44 -0.37
C ASN A 99 -8.49 8.63 1.09
N PRO A 100 -8.05 7.57 1.79
CA PRO A 100 -7.49 7.64 3.14
C PRO A 100 -6.41 8.71 3.31
N VAL A 101 -5.49 8.90 2.34
CA VAL A 101 -4.42 9.90 2.42
C VAL A 101 -4.96 11.33 2.51
N THR A 102 -6.02 11.65 1.77
CA THR A 102 -6.68 12.97 1.84
C THR A 102 -7.39 13.16 3.18
N LEU A 103 -7.91 12.09 3.76
CA LEU A 103 -8.48 12.15 5.11
C LEU A 103 -7.38 12.37 6.15
N ALA A 104 -6.24 11.70 6.02
CA ALA A 104 -5.06 11.91 6.85
C ALA A 104 -4.59 13.38 6.77
N ARG A 105 -4.54 13.97 5.56
CA ARG A 105 -4.24 15.40 5.38
C ARG A 105 -5.22 16.32 6.09
N LYS A 106 -6.52 15.99 6.06
CA LYS A 106 -7.51 16.76 6.81
C LYS A 106 -7.30 16.69 8.31
N VAL A 107 -6.88 15.54 8.85
CA VAL A 107 -6.51 15.42 10.28
C VAL A 107 -5.37 16.39 10.59
N MET A 108 -4.32 16.40 9.76
CA MET A 108 -3.16 17.30 9.89
C MET A 108 -3.54 18.79 9.87
N GLU A 109 -4.43 19.20 8.95
CA GLU A 109 -4.70 20.62 8.69
C GLU A 109 -5.90 21.19 9.45
N LYS A 110 -6.85 20.35 9.87
CA LYS A 110 -8.17 20.77 10.39
C LYS A 110 -8.40 20.36 11.84
N THR A 111 -7.43 19.71 12.49
CA THR A 111 -7.53 19.29 13.88
C THR A 111 -6.23 19.61 14.63
N GLU A 112 -6.27 19.57 15.95
CA GLU A 112 -5.07 19.64 16.81
C GLU A 112 -4.46 18.25 17.05
N HIS A 113 -4.95 17.22 16.35
CA HIS A 113 -4.60 15.82 16.56
C HIS A 113 -3.78 15.28 15.38
N VAL A 114 -3.01 14.23 15.67
CA VAL A 114 -2.15 13.57 14.67
C VAL A 114 -2.78 12.31 14.11
N LEU A 115 -3.40 11.47 14.95
CA LEU A 115 -3.93 10.16 14.53
C LEU A 115 -5.37 9.99 15.02
N LEU A 116 -6.27 9.67 14.10
CA LEU A 116 -7.65 9.29 14.42
C LEU A 116 -7.94 7.85 13.93
N VAL A 117 -8.66 7.06 14.73
CA VAL A 117 -8.87 5.63 14.45
C VAL A 117 -10.37 5.32 14.35
N GLY A 118 -10.73 4.42 13.45
CA GLY A 118 -12.06 3.85 13.33
C GLY A 118 -13.08 4.80 12.66
N PRO A 119 -14.38 4.71 12.99
CA PRO A 119 -15.43 5.40 12.25
C PRO A 119 -15.48 6.92 12.49
N GLY A 120 -14.91 7.41 13.59
CA GLY A 120 -14.90 8.84 13.94
C GLY A 120 -14.38 9.75 12.83
N PRO A 121 -13.15 9.52 12.31
CA PRO A 121 -12.58 10.32 11.22
C PRO A 121 -13.44 10.36 9.94
N VAL A 122 -14.29 9.36 9.67
CA VAL A 122 -15.16 9.33 8.47
C VAL A 122 -16.14 10.52 8.45
N SER A 123 -16.52 11.06 9.62
CA SER A 123 -17.37 12.26 9.70
C SER A 123 -16.71 13.53 9.13
N PHE A 124 -15.38 13.57 9.06
CA PHE A 124 -14.60 14.65 8.43
C PHE A 124 -14.47 14.46 6.90
N ALA A 125 -14.79 13.27 6.38
CA ALA A 125 -14.88 13.03 4.96
C ALA A 125 -16.18 13.66 4.42
N ARG A 126 -16.14 14.23 3.21
CA ARG A 126 -17.40 14.61 2.52
C ARG A 126 -18.21 13.33 2.35
N LYS A 127 -19.52 13.38 2.63
CA LYS A 127 -20.43 12.25 2.32
C LYS A 127 -20.19 11.83 0.87
N PRO A 128 -19.87 10.55 0.59
CA PRO A 128 -19.67 10.12 -0.78
C PRO A 128 -20.97 10.35 -1.56
N THR A 129 -20.87 11.04 -2.70
CA THR A 129 -21.99 11.35 -3.59
C THR A 129 -22.44 10.13 -4.41
N ARG A 130 -21.66 9.04 -4.37
CA ARG A 130 -22.01 7.73 -4.91
C ARG A 130 -22.14 6.73 -3.76
N THR A 131 -23.23 6.00 -3.72
CA THR A 131 -23.51 4.97 -2.72
C THR A 131 -22.36 3.96 -2.70
N PHE A 132 -21.71 3.82 -1.55
CA PHE A 132 -20.78 2.72 -1.27
C PHE A 132 -21.60 1.42 -1.39
N CYS A 133 -21.41 0.66 -2.46
CA CYS A 133 -22.16 -0.60 -2.62
C CYS A 133 -21.52 -1.62 -1.68
N VAL A 134 -22.14 -1.79 -0.50
CA VAL A 134 -21.79 -2.80 0.51
C VAL A 134 -22.09 -4.23 0.03
N TYR A 135 -22.64 -4.39 -1.18
CA TYR A 135 -22.86 -5.66 -1.85
C TYR A 135 -21.96 -5.80 -3.07
N PHE A 136 -20.73 -6.27 -2.81
CA PHE A 136 -19.63 -6.50 -3.75
C PHE A 136 -19.92 -7.49 -4.91
N LEU A 137 -21.16 -7.97 -5.06
CA LEU A 137 -21.53 -9.00 -6.04
C LEU A 137 -22.72 -8.62 -6.93
N GLN A 138 -23.22 -7.38 -6.88
CA GLN A 138 -24.48 -7.04 -7.57
C GLN A 138 -24.41 -5.84 -8.52
N CYS A 139 -23.26 -5.17 -8.69
CA CYS A 139 -23.21 -3.92 -9.46
C CYS A 139 -22.09 -3.72 -10.50
N CYS A 140 -21.24 -4.71 -10.82
CA CYS A 140 -20.29 -4.54 -11.93
C CYS A 140 -20.49 -5.61 -13.00
N PRO A 141 -21.17 -5.30 -14.11
CA PRO A 141 -21.02 -6.04 -15.36
C PRO A 141 -19.65 -5.71 -15.96
N GLU A 142 -18.84 -6.74 -16.19
CA GLU A 142 -17.71 -6.81 -17.15
C GLU A 142 -16.34 -6.17 -16.82
N GLU A 143 -16.15 -5.28 -15.83
CA GLU A 143 -14.83 -4.62 -15.61
C GLU A 143 -14.05 -4.97 -14.32
N CYS A 144 -14.43 -5.98 -13.54
CA CYS A 144 -13.80 -6.24 -12.22
C CYS A 144 -13.11 -7.60 -12.10
N TYR A 145 -12.00 -7.82 -12.81
CA TYR A 145 -11.17 -9.01 -12.60
C TYR A 145 -10.32 -8.93 -11.31
N GLU A 146 -9.87 -7.74 -10.91
CA GLU A 146 -8.95 -7.55 -9.77
C GLU A 146 -9.65 -7.41 -8.41
N THR A 147 -10.85 -6.84 -8.37
CA THR A 147 -11.73 -6.85 -7.18
C THR A 147 -12.12 -8.28 -6.78
N VAL A 148 -12.18 -9.16 -7.79
CA VAL A 148 -12.38 -10.59 -7.66
C VAL A 148 -11.11 -11.28 -7.13
N CYS A 149 -9.90 -10.81 -7.48
CA CYS A 149 -8.63 -11.27 -6.90
C CYS A 149 -8.54 -11.03 -5.38
N SER A 150 -8.94 -9.85 -4.87
CA SER A 150 -8.96 -9.58 -3.42
C SER A 150 -9.96 -10.49 -2.68
N PHE A 151 -11.12 -10.74 -3.29
CA PHE A 151 -12.11 -11.68 -2.77
C PHE A 151 -11.61 -13.13 -2.78
N PHE A 152 -10.87 -13.56 -3.81
CA PHE A 152 -10.28 -14.90 -3.86
C PHE A 152 -9.14 -15.10 -2.86
N SER A 153 -8.26 -14.11 -2.73
CA SER A 153 -7.20 -14.10 -1.72
C SER A 153 -7.82 -14.28 -0.33
N PHE A 154 -8.91 -13.56 -0.06
CA PHE A 154 -9.72 -13.72 1.15
C PHE A 154 -10.29 -15.15 1.32
N LEU A 155 -10.96 -15.70 0.30
CA LEU A 155 -11.50 -17.07 0.35
C LEU A 155 -10.40 -18.13 0.61
N CYS A 156 -9.19 -17.93 0.08
CA CYS A 156 -8.06 -18.82 0.30
C CYS A 156 -7.45 -18.74 1.71
N VAL A 157 -7.55 -17.59 2.39
CA VAL A 157 -7.14 -17.44 3.78
C VAL A 157 -8.14 -18.14 4.71
N ILE A 158 -9.45 -17.89 4.55
CA ILE A 158 -10.48 -18.46 5.43
C ILE A 158 -10.68 -19.98 5.27
N SER A 159 -10.23 -20.55 4.15
CA SER A 159 -10.32 -21.99 3.86
C SER A 159 -9.14 -22.81 4.36
N ALA A 160 -8.08 -22.15 4.83
CA ALA A 160 -6.95 -22.82 5.46
C ALA A 160 -7.36 -23.37 6.84
N ARG A 161 -7.21 -24.69 7.06
CA ARG A 161 -7.63 -25.36 8.31
C ARG A 161 -6.95 -24.73 9.55
N PRO A 162 -7.66 -24.55 10.67
CA PRO A 162 -7.07 -24.03 11.91
C PRO A 162 -6.00 -25.01 12.43
N GLY A 163 -4.76 -24.55 12.60
CA GLY A 163 -3.68 -25.31 13.24
C GLY A 163 -2.39 -25.51 12.44
N LYS A 164 -2.33 -25.16 11.14
CA LYS A 164 -1.06 -25.07 10.40
C LYS A 164 -0.65 -23.60 10.25
N ARG A 165 0.46 -23.18 10.86
CA ARG A 165 1.11 -21.89 10.54
C ARG A 165 1.42 -21.89 9.03
N MET A 166 0.96 -20.86 8.32
CA MET A 166 1.36 -20.67 6.92
C MET A 166 2.85 -20.32 6.88
N HIS A 167 3.64 -21.11 6.14
CA HIS A 167 4.93 -20.65 5.66
C HIS A 167 4.66 -19.66 4.53
N GLN A 168 5.02 -18.38 4.72
CA GLN A 168 4.70 -17.25 3.82
C GLN A 168 5.35 -17.31 2.42
N ASN A 169 6.03 -18.41 2.04
CA ASN A 169 6.88 -18.49 0.84
C ASN A 169 6.45 -19.53 -0.23
N GLN A 170 5.19 -19.99 -0.26
CA GLN A 170 4.73 -20.95 -1.29
C GLN A 170 3.51 -20.45 -2.06
N SER A 171 3.67 -20.30 -3.38
CA SER A 171 2.58 -20.19 -4.34
C SER A 171 1.87 -21.54 -4.48
N ILE A 172 0.57 -21.60 -4.20
CA ILE A 172 -0.24 -22.83 -4.27
C ILE A 172 -1.31 -22.65 -5.36
N LYS A 173 -1.55 -23.68 -6.17
CA LYS A 173 -2.61 -23.67 -7.20
C LYS A 173 -3.99 -23.60 -6.52
N ALA A 174 -4.88 -22.73 -7.00
CA ALA A 174 -6.22 -22.54 -6.43
C ALA A 174 -7.01 -23.87 -6.30
N GLU A 175 -6.88 -24.79 -7.26
CA GLU A 175 -7.55 -26.11 -7.25
C GLU A 175 -7.24 -26.96 -5.99
N GLU A 176 -6.02 -26.90 -5.46
CA GLU A 176 -5.65 -27.68 -4.27
C GLU A 176 -6.29 -27.13 -2.98
N ARG A 177 -6.55 -25.82 -2.93
CA ARG A 177 -7.20 -25.13 -1.79
C ARG A 177 -8.72 -25.05 -1.91
N LEU A 178 -9.29 -25.24 -3.10
CA LEU A 178 -10.73 -25.18 -3.34
C LEU A 178 -11.47 -26.49 -3.03
N LYS A 179 -10.79 -27.66 -2.93
CA LYS A 179 -11.45 -28.95 -2.58
C LYS A 179 -12.25 -28.91 -1.25
N PRO A 180 -11.75 -28.30 -0.16
CA PRO A 180 -12.53 -28.09 1.06
C PRO A 180 -13.66 -27.07 0.86
N LEU A 181 -13.44 -26.03 0.06
CA LEU A 181 -14.44 -24.99 -0.24
C LEU A 181 -15.60 -25.56 -1.06
N GLU A 182 -15.33 -26.41 -2.05
CA GLU A 182 -16.36 -27.17 -2.75
C GLU A 182 -17.17 -28.01 -1.79
N THR A 183 -16.54 -28.59 -0.77
CA THR A 183 -17.25 -29.41 0.22
C THR A 183 -18.15 -28.52 1.08
N VAL A 184 -17.64 -27.39 1.61
CA VAL A 184 -18.42 -26.42 2.41
C VAL A 184 -19.55 -25.79 1.59
N ILE A 185 -19.29 -25.45 0.33
CA ILE A 185 -20.27 -24.89 -0.61
C ILE A 185 -21.29 -25.97 -0.99
N LYS A 186 -20.90 -27.22 -1.25
CA LYS A 186 -21.84 -28.35 -1.49
C LYS A 186 -22.68 -28.65 -0.24
N THR A 187 -22.10 -28.58 0.95
CA THR A 187 -22.82 -28.75 2.23
C THR A 187 -23.81 -27.60 2.46
N ASN A 188 -23.41 -26.35 2.23
CA ASN A 188 -24.29 -25.19 2.32
C ASN A 188 -25.35 -25.18 1.21
N TYR A 189 -25.00 -25.56 -0.02
CA TYR A 189 -25.90 -25.71 -1.17
C TYR A 189 -26.99 -26.77 -0.90
N ASN A 190 -26.59 -27.92 -0.35
CA ASN A 190 -27.53 -28.98 0.05
C ASN A 190 -28.39 -28.57 1.25
N ASN A 191 -27.85 -27.80 2.21
CA ASN A 191 -28.62 -27.22 3.32
C ASN A 191 -29.61 -26.14 2.85
N THR A 192 -29.29 -25.37 1.82
CA THR A 192 -30.18 -24.35 1.23
C THR A 192 -31.26 -24.93 0.31
N LYS A 193 -31.21 -26.21 -0.06
CA LYS A 193 -32.26 -26.85 -0.87
C LYS A 193 -33.64 -26.90 -0.17
N LYS A 194 -33.71 -26.59 1.13
CA LYS A 194 -34.96 -26.42 1.89
C LYS A 194 -35.53 -24.99 1.90
N ARG A 195 -34.88 -24.01 1.26
CA ARG A 195 -35.39 -22.65 1.07
C ARG A 195 -35.18 -22.24 -0.39
N SER A 196 -36.22 -22.41 -1.19
CA SER A 196 -36.25 -21.98 -2.59
C SER A 196 -36.11 -20.46 -2.72
N ASP A 197 -35.61 -20.03 -3.89
CA ASP A 197 -35.75 -18.69 -4.48
C ASP A 197 -34.83 -17.57 -3.99
N LYS A 198 -33.50 -17.74 -4.15
CA LYS A 198 -32.60 -16.58 -4.31
C LYS A 198 -31.62 -16.73 -5.48
N PRO A 199 -31.44 -15.70 -6.32
CA PRO A 199 -30.55 -15.71 -7.50
C PRO A 199 -29.05 -15.84 -7.16
N HIS A 200 -28.68 -15.73 -5.87
CA HIS A 200 -27.30 -15.63 -5.40
C HIS A 200 -26.53 -16.96 -5.50
N THR A 201 -27.22 -18.10 -5.46
CA THR A 201 -26.57 -19.43 -5.49
C THR A 201 -26.08 -19.82 -6.88
N ARG A 202 -26.67 -19.26 -7.95
CA ARG A 202 -26.24 -19.47 -9.34
C ARG A 202 -24.96 -18.71 -9.67
N THR A 203 -24.80 -17.49 -9.16
CA THR A 203 -23.61 -16.65 -9.42
C THR A 203 -22.34 -17.22 -8.80
N ILE A 204 -22.43 -17.73 -7.56
CA ILE A 204 -21.28 -18.36 -6.86
C ILE A 204 -20.82 -19.63 -7.59
N ALA A 205 -21.77 -20.44 -8.09
CA ALA A 205 -21.44 -21.65 -8.83
C ALA A 205 -20.84 -21.36 -10.21
N PHE A 206 -21.27 -20.27 -10.87
CA PHE A 206 -20.74 -19.85 -12.17
C PHE A 206 -19.30 -19.35 -12.06
N CYS A 207 -18.98 -18.58 -11.02
CA CYS A 207 -17.60 -18.14 -10.79
C CYS A 207 -16.63 -19.31 -10.60
N ILE A 208 -17.04 -20.43 -9.98
CA ILE A 208 -16.14 -21.56 -9.68
C ILE A 208 -15.62 -22.30 -10.94
N VAL A 209 -16.35 -22.25 -12.06
CA VAL A 209 -16.05 -23.08 -13.25
C VAL A 209 -14.90 -22.53 -14.11
N GLU A 210 -14.65 -21.21 -14.10
CA GLU A 210 -13.60 -20.58 -14.93
C GLU A 210 -12.24 -20.43 -14.23
N LEU A 211 -12.09 -20.86 -12.97
CA LEU A 211 -10.97 -20.48 -12.08
C LEU A 211 -9.81 -21.47 -11.97
N LYS A 212 -9.68 -22.41 -12.91
CA LYS A 212 -8.68 -23.49 -12.80
C LYS A 212 -7.22 -22.99 -12.82
N ASP A 213 -6.99 -21.75 -13.26
CA ASP A 213 -5.65 -21.22 -13.52
C ASP A 213 -5.25 -19.96 -12.69
N VAL A 214 -5.97 -19.61 -11.62
CA VAL A 214 -5.62 -18.43 -10.80
C VAL A 214 -4.57 -18.76 -9.73
N THR A 215 -3.36 -18.20 -9.86
CA THR A 215 -2.32 -18.19 -8.81
C THR A 215 -2.47 -16.96 -7.91
N ILE A 216 -2.63 -17.18 -6.60
CA ILE A 216 -2.71 -16.11 -5.59
C ILE A 216 -1.29 -15.88 -5.02
N PRO A 217 -0.67 -14.71 -5.28
CA PRO A 217 0.68 -14.44 -4.82
C PRO A 217 0.73 -14.24 -3.28
N PRO A 218 1.86 -14.55 -2.63
CA PRO A 218 2.09 -14.20 -1.23
C PRO A 218 2.16 -12.67 -1.11
N GLU A 219 1.26 -12.10 -0.30
CA GLU A 219 0.96 -10.67 -0.22
C GLU A 219 2.04 -9.83 0.45
N HIS A 220 2.20 -8.58 -0.02
CA HIS A 220 2.06 -7.33 0.76
C HIS A 220 2.08 -6.13 -0.21
N ASP A 221 1.00 -5.35 -0.28
CA ASP A 221 1.04 -4.06 -0.98
C ASP A 221 0.63 -2.91 -0.06
N THR A 222 1.51 -1.91 -0.03
CA THR A 222 1.33 -0.60 0.59
C THR A 222 1.89 0.37 -0.41
N VAL A 223 1.19 1.47 -0.65
CA VAL A 223 1.64 2.50 -1.58
C VAL A 223 2.16 3.68 -0.80
N GLY A 224 3.09 4.40 -1.40
CA GLY A 224 3.62 5.59 -0.75
C GLY A 224 4.40 6.47 -1.69
N ALA A 225 4.56 7.71 -1.26
CA ALA A 225 5.24 8.76 -1.99
C ALA A 225 6.12 9.57 -1.04
N VAL A 226 7.26 10.02 -1.55
CA VAL A 226 8.11 11.02 -0.90
C VAL A 226 8.46 12.10 -1.91
N ALA A 227 8.57 13.35 -1.46
CA ALA A 227 8.92 14.45 -2.34
C ALA A 227 9.76 15.50 -1.64
N VAL A 228 10.58 16.19 -2.44
CA VAL A 228 11.26 17.43 -2.06
C VAL A 228 10.87 18.52 -3.04
N ASP A 229 10.47 19.69 -2.55
CA ASP A 229 10.12 20.84 -3.40
C ASP A 229 11.34 21.70 -3.75
N ALA A 230 11.14 22.72 -4.59
CA ALA A 230 12.22 23.60 -5.02
C ALA A 230 12.88 24.40 -3.88
N LYS A 231 12.19 24.55 -2.73
CA LYS A 231 12.68 25.21 -1.51
C LYS A 231 13.41 24.25 -0.57
N GLY A 232 13.49 22.96 -0.91
CA GLY A 232 14.10 21.94 -0.07
C GLY A 232 13.18 21.41 1.03
N ARG A 233 11.87 21.71 0.97
CA ARG A 233 10.89 21.20 1.93
C ARG A 233 10.48 19.79 1.54
N LEU A 234 10.40 18.92 2.53
CA LEU A 234 10.16 17.50 2.39
C LEU A 234 8.74 17.12 2.81
N ALA A 235 8.20 16.08 2.19
CA ALA A 235 6.96 15.46 2.63
C ALA A 235 6.96 13.97 2.30
N CYS A 236 6.18 13.20 3.07
CA CYS A 236 5.88 11.80 2.77
C CYS A 236 4.39 11.51 2.93
N ALA A 237 3.92 10.48 2.22
CA ALA A 237 2.60 9.92 2.38
C ALA A 237 2.63 8.41 2.16
N THR A 238 1.87 7.66 2.94
CA THR A 238 1.79 6.19 2.89
C THR A 238 0.34 5.76 3.08
N SER A 239 -0.15 4.79 2.31
CA SER A 239 -1.52 4.27 2.41
C SER A 239 -1.59 2.77 2.13
N THR A 240 -2.47 2.07 2.82
CA THR A 240 -2.68 0.63 2.66
C THR A 240 -4.12 0.19 2.96
N GLY A 241 -4.55 -0.93 2.36
CA GLY A 241 -5.71 -1.72 2.78
C GLY A 241 -5.38 -2.79 3.83
N GLY A 242 -4.13 -2.86 4.30
CA GLY A 242 -3.68 -3.81 5.30
C GLY A 242 -3.35 -5.19 4.72
N LEU A 243 -3.52 -6.24 5.53
CA LEU A 243 -3.28 -7.63 5.12
C LEU A 243 -4.60 -8.32 4.77
N THR A 244 -4.62 -9.18 3.76
CA THR A 244 -5.82 -9.99 3.52
C THR A 244 -6.05 -10.98 4.64
N GLY A 245 -7.31 -11.07 5.07
CA GLY A 245 -7.72 -11.87 6.22
C GLY A 245 -7.25 -11.31 7.56
N GLN A 246 -6.81 -10.04 7.61
CA GLN A 246 -6.48 -9.40 8.88
C GLN A 246 -7.69 -9.37 9.83
N ARG A 247 -7.42 -9.37 11.14
CA ARG A 247 -8.46 -9.11 12.13
C ARG A 247 -8.99 -7.69 11.96
N CYS A 248 -10.29 -7.49 12.11
CA CYS A 248 -10.88 -6.15 12.16
C CYS A 248 -10.25 -5.33 13.28
N GLY A 249 -9.91 -4.08 12.98
CA GLY A 249 -9.18 -3.17 13.87
C GLY A 249 -7.67 -3.43 13.93
N ARG A 250 -7.11 -4.34 13.13
CA ARG A 250 -5.64 -4.45 12.99
C ARG A 250 -5.12 -3.20 12.30
N VAL A 251 -4.11 -2.59 12.90
CA VAL A 251 -3.42 -1.41 12.36
C VAL A 251 -1.98 -1.80 12.02
N GLY A 252 -1.56 -1.47 10.79
CA GLY A 252 -0.21 -1.71 10.31
C GLY A 252 0.78 -0.58 10.66
N ASP A 253 1.90 -0.55 9.95
CA ASP A 253 2.92 0.50 10.02
C ASP A 253 2.51 1.80 9.32
N SER A 254 1.68 1.71 8.27
CA SER A 254 1.37 2.84 7.38
C SER A 254 0.87 4.11 8.08
N PRO A 255 0.02 4.08 9.12
CA PRO A 255 -0.44 5.29 9.82
C PRO A 255 0.51 5.71 10.96
N MET A 256 1.63 5.00 11.17
CA MET A 256 2.54 5.21 12.29
C MET A 256 3.76 6.02 11.85
N ILE A 257 3.89 7.24 12.38
CA ILE A 257 5.07 8.11 12.18
C ILE A 257 6.32 7.39 12.68
N GLY A 258 7.39 7.41 11.87
CA GLY A 258 8.65 6.74 12.18
C GLY A 258 8.66 5.24 11.90
N ALA A 259 7.51 4.66 11.52
CA ALA A 259 7.44 3.30 10.98
C ALA A 259 7.10 3.35 9.49
N GLY A 260 5.84 3.62 9.14
CA GLY A 260 5.34 3.66 7.76
C GLY A 260 5.88 4.83 6.93
N GLY A 261 6.10 5.96 7.58
CA GLY A 261 6.68 7.15 6.95
C GLY A 261 7.23 8.15 7.95
N LEU A 262 8.15 8.98 7.48
CA LEU A 262 8.75 10.08 8.23
C LEU A 262 9.20 11.17 7.25
N ALA A 263 8.99 12.44 7.57
CA ALA A 263 9.58 13.57 6.83
C ALA A 263 10.18 14.56 7.82
N ASP A 264 11.43 14.97 7.57
CA ASP A 264 12.18 15.97 8.34
C ASP A 264 13.06 16.75 7.36
N ASP A 265 12.83 18.06 7.24
CA ASP A 265 13.57 18.97 6.35
C ASP A 265 15.09 18.98 6.62
N ALA A 266 15.52 18.59 7.83
CA ALA A 266 16.92 18.50 8.18
C ALA A 266 17.60 17.21 7.69
N VAL A 267 16.83 16.17 7.37
CA VAL A 267 17.38 14.82 7.12
C VAL A 267 16.86 14.19 5.82
N CYS A 268 15.55 13.89 5.73
CA CYS A 268 14.95 13.14 4.61
C CYS A 268 13.43 13.00 4.72
N ALA A 269 12.79 12.62 3.62
CA ALA A 269 11.47 12.00 3.61
C ALA A 269 11.54 10.52 3.21
N ILE A 270 10.77 9.69 3.90
CA ILE A 270 10.78 8.23 3.81
C ILE A 270 9.34 7.71 3.76
N SER A 271 9.10 6.70 2.91
CA SER A 271 7.91 5.84 2.95
C SER A 271 8.33 4.38 2.86
N THR A 272 7.72 3.52 3.67
CA THR A 272 8.04 2.09 3.77
C THR A 272 6.90 1.19 3.32
N THR A 273 7.23 -0.05 3.00
CA THR A 273 6.27 -1.10 2.67
C THR A 273 6.81 -2.48 3.05
N GLY A 274 5.94 -3.42 3.41
CA GLY A 274 6.31 -4.81 3.69
C GLY A 274 5.51 -5.40 4.86
N HIS A 275 6.18 -6.20 5.69
CA HIS A 275 5.54 -6.79 6.87
C HIS A 275 5.30 -5.73 7.96
N GLY A 276 4.08 -5.21 8.04
CA GLY A 276 3.76 -4.08 8.91
C GLY A 276 4.14 -4.26 10.39
N GLU A 277 3.96 -5.45 10.96
CA GLU A 277 4.37 -5.72 12.35
C GLU A 277 5.90 -5.65 12.53
N ALA A 278 6.69 -6.03 11.53
CA ALA A 278 8.14 -5.94 11.57
C ALA A 278 8.63 -4.50 11.40
N ILE A 279 8.00 -3.75 10.50
CA ILE A 279 8.27 -2.33 10.26
C ILE A 279 7.94 -1.51 11.50
N ALA A 280 6.76 -1.72 12.09
CA ALA A 280 6.31 -1.05 13.31
C ALA A 280 7.24 -1.35 14.51
N ARG A 281 7.60 -2.62 14.73
CA ARG A 281 8.48 -3.01 15.84
C ARG A 281 9.92 -2.53 15.68
N SER A 282 10.38 -2.32 14.45
CA SER A 282 11.75 -1.86 14.19
C SER A 282 11.87 -0.34 14.08
N CYS A 283 10.72 0.37 13.99
CA CYS A 283 10.61 1.79 13.64
C CYS A 283 11.43 2.09 12.37
N LEU A 284 11.14 1.37 11.28
CA LEU A 284 12.01 1.32 10.10
C LEU A 284 12.32 2.71 9.52
N ALA A 285 11.32 3.58 9.31
CA ALA A 285 11.57 4.93 8.80
C ALA A 285 12.45 5.76 9.74
N GLN A 286 12.25 5.65 11.06
CA GLN A 286 13.08 6.35 12.04
C GLN A 286 14.53 5.82 12.07
N ASP A 287 14.72 4.49 11.95
CA ASP A 287 16.05 3.86 11.88
C ASP A 287 16.82 4.34 10.64
N ILE A 288 16.15 4.41 9.48
CA ILE A 288 16.73 4.96 8.25
C ILE A 288 17.13 6.42 8.44
N ALA A 289 16.25 7.26 9.00
CA ALA A 289 16.56 8.67 9.24
C ALA A 289 17.75 8.87 10.19
N HIS A 290 17.84 8.10 11.28
CA HIS A 290 19.00 8.16 12.18
C HIS A 290 20.32 7.79 11.49
N ARG A 291 20.31 6.81 10.59
CA ARG A 291 21.51 6.43 9.82
C ARG A 291 21.93 7.53 8.85
N LEU A 292 20.97 8.12 8.16
CA LEU A 292 21.20 9.28 7.28
C LEU A 292 21.79 10.45 8.08
N GLN A 293 21.22 10.74 9.25
CA GLN A 293 21.72 11.78 10.16
C GLN A 293 23.16 11.49 10.64
N ALA A 294 23.51 10.22 10.81
CA ALA A 294 24.87 9.78 11.13
C ALA A 294 25.84 9.78 9.93
N GLY A 295 25.39 10.19 8.74
CA GLY A 295 26.22 10.29 7.54
C GLY A 295 26.34 8.99 6.73
N VAL A 296 25.52 7.97 7.01
CA VAL A 296 25.49 6.75 6.19
C VAL A 296 24.90 7.09 4.81
N PRO A 297 25.51 6.65 3.69
CA PRO A 297 24.99 6.88 2.35
C PRO A 297 23.53 6.40 2.19
N PRO A 298 22.67 7.09 1.43
CA PRO A 298 21.23 6.82 1.48
C PRO A 298 20.76 5.41 1.14
N VAL A 299 21.32 4.78 0.10
CA VAL A 299 20.97 3.38 -0.23
C VAL A 299 21.43 2.43 0.87
N GLU A 300 22.65 2.62 1.36
CA GLU A 300 23.22 1.81 2.44
C GLU A 300 22.42 1.96 3.75
N ALA A 301 21.94 3.17 4.05
CA ALA A 301 21.09 3.42 5.22
C ALA A 301 19.80 2.59 5.18
N VAL A 302 19.15 2.49 4.01
CA VAL A 302 17.95 1.65 3.83
C VAL A 302 18.31 0.17 3.96
N GLU A 303 19.36 -0.30 3.30
CA GLU A 303 19.79 -1.70 3.34
C GLU A 303 20.15 -2.17 4.75
N GLN A 304 20.93 -1.37 5.49
CA GLN A 304 21.31 -1.67 6.87
C GLN A 304 20.09 -1.70 7.81
N ALA A 305 19.12 -0.79 7.62
CA ALA A 305 17.90 -0.77 8.43
C ALA A 305 17.00 -1.98 8.13
N LEU A 306 16.85 -2.37 6.87
CA LEU A 306 16.13 -3.58 6.47
C LEU A 306 16.78 -4.86 7.03
N GLU A 307 18.11 -4.95 6.98
CA GLU A 307 18.84 -6.09 7.54
C GLU A 307 18.66 -6.18 9.06
N ARG A 308 18.76 -5.04 9.77
CA ARG A 308 18.48 -4.97 11.21
C ARG A 308 17.04 -5.40 11.52
N MET A 309 16.06 -4.92 10.76
CA MET A 309 14.66 -5.32 10.91
C MET A 309 14.52 -6.83 10.74
N ARG A 310 15.08 -7.40 9.67
CA ARG A 310 15.04 -8.84 9.38
C ARG A 310 15.59 -9.66 10.54
N GLN A 311 16.74 -9.28 11.09
CA GLN A 311 17.38 -9.96 12.22
C GLN A 311 16.53 -9.88 13.50
N LYS A 312 15.97 -8.69 13.82
CA LYS A 312 15.24 -8.46 15.08
C LYS A 312 13.81 -9.01 15.08
N THR A 313 13.22 -9.20 13.90
CA THR A 313 11.80 -9.56 13.75
C THR A 313 11.59 -11.00 13.28
N GLN A 314 12.64 -11.82 13.28
CA GLN A 314 12.60 -13.23 12.86
C GLN A 314 12.25 -13.39 11.38
N GLY A 315 12.89 -12.59 10.51
CA GLY A 315 12.74 -12.69 9.06
C GLY A 315 11.74 -11.72 8.44
N GLY A 316 11.36 -10.65 9.13
CA GLY A 316 10.56 -9.58 8.52
C GLY A 316 11.29 -8.96 7.32
N CYS A 317 10.58 -8.86 6.20
CA CYS A 317 11.05 -8.25 4.96
C CYS A 317 10.21 -7.02 4.58
N GLY A 318 10.76 -6.16 3.72
CA GLY A 318 10.10 -4.96 3.22
C GLY A 318 11.05 -4.13 2.36
N GLY A 319 10.65 -2.90 2.06
CA GLY A 319 11.43 -1.92 1.32
C GLY A 319 11.07 -0.50 1.69
N ALA A 320 11.85 0.45 1.20
CA ALA A 320 11.61 1.87 1.41
C ALA A 320 12.09 2.71 0.24
N ILE A 321 11.43 3.84 0.04
CA ILE A 321 11.90 4.95 -0.80
C ILE A 321 12.28 6.13 0.09
N VAL A 322 13.32 6.85 -0.31
CA VAL A 322 13.88 7.99 0.41
C VAL A 322 14.19 9.11 -0.56
N VAL A 323 13.93 10.35 -0.14
CA VAL A 323 14.49 11.55 -0.77
C VAL A 323 15.10 12.45 0.30
N THR A 324 16.33 12.92 0.07
CA THR A 324 17.03 13.87 0.97
C THR A 324 16.66 15.31 0.61
N PRO A 325 16.97 16.30 1.48
CA PRO A 325 16.81 17.71 1.13
C PRO A 325 17.54 18.06 -0.15
N SER A 326 18.73 17.49 -0.38
CA SER A 326 19.52 17.71 -1.60
C SER A 326 18.95 17.09 -2.88
N GLY A 327 17.83 16.37 -2.80
CA GLY A 327 17.21 15.68 -3.94
C GLY A 327 17.86 14.34 -4.28
N VAL A 328 18.69 13.80 -3.40
CA VAL A 328 19.24 12.43 -3.54
C VAL A 328 18.11 11.44 -3.28
N VAL A 329 17.90 10.53 -4.22
CA VAL A 329 16.89 9.47 -4.15
C VAL A 329 17.58 8.16 -3.77
N ALA A 330 16.98 7.41 -2.85
CA ALA A 330 17.38 6.03 -2.57
C ALA A 330 16.16 5.12 -2.51
N THR A 331 16.33 3.90 -3.02
CA THR A 331 15.34 2.84 -3.01
C THR A 331 16.05 1.53 -2.70
N ALA A 332 15.55 0.74 -1.75
CA ALA A 332 16.02 -0.61 -1.53
C ALA A 332 14.90 -1.50 -0.99
N THR A 333 15.02 -2.80 -1.23
CA THR A 333 14.08 -3.81 -0.73
C THR A 333 14.80 -5.11 -0.37
N SER A 334 14.30 -5.81 0.65
CA SER A 334 14.70 -7.16 1.03
C SER A 334 13.74 -8.24 0.48
N THR A 335 12.71 -7.84 -0.28
CA THR A 335 11.80 -8.72 -1.01
C THR A 335 12.30 -8.99 -2.43
N GLU A 336 11.60 -9.89 -3.16
CA GLU A 336 11.90 -10.19 -4.57
C GLU A 336 11.84 -8.93 -5.46
N MET A 337 10.87 -8.06 -5.20
CA MET A 337 10.72 -6.79 -5.90
C MET A 337 9.97 -5.75 -5.06
N MET A 338 10.16 -4.48 -5.43
CA MET A 338 9.40 -3.33 -4.99
C MET A 338 9.29 -2.34 -6.16
N PRO A 339 8.18 -2.32 -6.91
CA PRO A 339 7.97 -1.37 -7.99
C PRO A 339 8.07 0.07 -7.49
N TRP A 340 8.88 0.87 -8.17
CA TRP A 340 9.09 2.27 -7.83
C TRP A 340 9.22 3.13 -9.09
N ALA A 341 8.86 4.40 -8.97
CA ALA A 341 9.09 5.40 -10.00
C ALA A 341 9.55 6.71 -9.38
N CYS A 342 10.34 7.50 -10.11
CA CYS A 342 10.68 8.85 -9.73
C CYS A 342 10.65 9.81 -10.91
N ARG A 343 10.33 11.07 -10.61
CA ARG A 343 10.32 12.17 -11.57
C ARG A 343 11.02 13.39 -10.98
N ASN A 344 11.88 13.99 -11.78
CA ASN A 344 12.52 15.28 -11.51
C ASN A 344 12.63 16.08 -12.83
N PRO A 345 13.18 17.31 -12.85
CA PRO A 345 13.33 18.10 -14.08
C PRO A 345 14.14 17.43 -15.19
N ARG A 346 14.94 16.42 -14.86
CA ARG A 346 15.80 15.67 -15.80
C ARG A 346 15.09 14.47 -16.42
N GLY A 347 13.89 14.15 -15.94
CA GLY A 347 13.01 13.17 -16.55
C GLY A 347 12.46 12.16 -15.57
N TYR A 348 12.19 10.97 -16.11
CA TYR A 348 11.53 9.86 -15.44
C TYR A 348 12.49 8.68 -15.30
N ARG A 349 12.41 7.98 -14.17
CA ARG A 349 13.08 6.69 -13.92
C ARG A 349 12.13 5.78 -13.16
N CYS A 350 12.32 4.48 -13.32
CA CYS A 350 11.56 3.48 -12.60
C CYS A 350 12.34 2.17 -12.51
N GLY A 351 11.94 1.31 -11.60
CA GLY A 351 12.52 0.00 -11.39
C GLY A 351 11.60 -0.87 -10.55
N SER A 352 11.95 -2.14 -10.41
CA SER A 352 11.21 -3.03 -9.51
C SER A 352 12.11 -4.01 -8.78
N ARG A 353 13.26 -4.36 -9.34
CA ARG A 353 14.19 -5.32 -8.74
C ARG A 353 15.19 -4.63 -7.81
N PRO A 354 15.78 -5.34 -6.84
CA PRO A 354 16.79 -4.78 -5.94
C PRO A 354 18.00 -4.14 -6.64
N GLN A 355 18.35 -4.63 -7.83
CA GLN A 355 19.41 -4.07 -8.67
C GLN A 355 19.00 -2.81 -9.46
N ASP A 356 17.70 -2.56 -9.61
CA ASP A 356 17.19 -1.41 -10.35
C ASP A 356 17.26 -0.19 -9.44
N ARG A 357 18.45 0.44 -9.36
CA ARG A 357 18.72 1.62 -8.54
C ARG A 357 18.74 2.89 -9.40
N PRO A 358 18.33 4.06 -8.86
CA PRO A 358 18.63 5.33 -9.49
C PRO A 358 20.16 5.48 -9.64
N SER A 359 20.67 5.70 -10.85
CA SER A 359 22.12 5.84 -11.07
C SER A 359 22.68 7.14 -10.50
N ASP A 360 23.94 7.11 -10.05
CA ASP A 360 24.69 8.29 -9.57
C ASP A 360 24.71 9.44 -10.60
N ASP A 361 24.77 9.13 -11.90
CA ASP A 361 24.79 10.13 -12.97
C ASP A 361 23.51 10.96 -13.04
N TYR A 362 22.37 10.39 -12.61
CA TYR A 362 21.11 11.09 -12.52
C TYR A 362 21.11 12.15 -11.40
N GLN A 363 21.96 11.94 -10.37
CA GLN A 363 22.08 12.80 -9.20
C GLN A 363 23.22 13.83 -9.32
N LYS A 364 24.25 13.56 -10.13
CA LYS A 364 25.50 14.35 -10.19
C LYS A 364 25.67 15.29 -11.39
N GLN A 365 24.84 15.20 -12.43
CA GLN A 365 24.77 16.26 -13.46
C GLN A 365 23.82 17.37 -13.02
#